data_AF-A0A7C3LJE3-F1
#
_entry.id   AF-A0A7C3LJE3-F1
#
_cell.length_a   1.000
_cell.length_b   1.000
_cell.length_c   1.000
_cell.angle_alpha   90.00
_cell.angle_beta   90.00
_cell.angle_gamma   90.00
#
_symmetry.space_group_name_H-M   'P 1'
#
loop_
_entity.id
_entity.type
_entity.pdbx_description
1 polymer ?
#
loop_
_entity_poly.entity_id
_entity_poly.type
_entity_poly.pdbx_seq_one_letter_code
_entity_poly.pdbx_strand_id
1 'polypeptide(L)'
;MSIDVKETRATENMPPLDLSWLDLDNTWGVRAKPGRRGLTLDEIEIGPYASTSDETSNQGLRPRGAAVRTTAPKVGHPYTNKAEVWAANASLLYEEAVQRQWSSATDIPWETLKPLPDDLERAMCQLCTFLTEVEFIAGDTPGMWLPEVNSEYHEVKLFLLTQIMDEARHLDVFRKR
;
A
#
# COMPACT_ATOMS: atom_id res chain seq x y z
N MET A 1 5.61 17.58 73.67
CA MET A 1 5.74 18.66 72.66
C MET A 1 5.61 17.98 71.31
N SER A 2 4.39 17.78 70.84
CA SER A 2 4.11 17.13 69.55
C SER A 2 3.99 18.19 68.49
N ILE A 3 4.81 18.08 67.44
CA ILE A 3 4.71 18.92 66.25
C ILE A 3 3.62 18.30 65.39
N ASP A 4 2.49 18.99 65.30
CA ASP A 4 1.34 18.63 64.49
C ASP A 4 1.65 19.02 63.04
N VAL A 5 2.00 18.04 62.20
CA VAL A 5 2.22 18.26 60.77
C VAL A 5 0.85 18.46 60.13
N LYS A 6 0.45 19.73 60.01
CA LYS A 6 -0.74 20.10 59.23
C LYS A 6 -0.54 19.65 57.79
N GLU A 7 -1.34 18.69 57.38
CA GLU A 7 -1.47 18.21 56.02
C GLU A 7 -1.95 19.37 55.13
N THR A 8 -1.01 20.12 54.54
CA THR A 8 -1.33 21.14 53.53
C THR A 8 -1.56 20.45 52.19
N ARG A 9 -2.68 19.75 52.07
CA ARG A 9 -3.31 19.51 50.76
C ARG A 9 -4.46 20.47 50.63
N ALA A 10 -4.16 21.66 50.11
CA ALA A 10 -5.17 22.41 49.40
C ALA A 10 -5.66 21.49 48.28
N THR A 11 -6.86 20.94 48.42
CA THR A 11 -7.60 20.38 47.28
C THR A 11 -8.00 21.58 46.44
N GLU A 12 -7.03 22.08 45.66
CA GLU A 12 -7.29 23.03 44.62
C GLU A 12 -8.34 22.37 43.71
N ASN A 13 -9.53 22.98 43.59
CA ASN A 13 -10.57 22.53 42.68
C ASN A 13 -10.05 22.73 41.25
N MET A 14 -9.19 21.81 40.81
CA MET A 14 -8.72 21.77 39.45
C MET A 14 -9.94 21.59 38.55
N PRO A 15 -10.08 22.38 37.48
CA PRO A 15 -11.12 22.15 36.50
C PRO A 15 -11.03 20.69 36.02
N PRO A 16 -12.16 20.01 35.77
CA PRO A 16 -12.16 18.63 35.31
C PRO A 16 -11.30 18.52 34.06
N LEU A 17 -10.41 17.53 34.04
CA LEU A 17 -9.49 17.30 32.94
C LEU A 17 -10.30 16.98 31.67
N ASP A 18 -10.36 17.93 30.75
CA ASP A 18 -11.00 17.75 29.45
C ASP A 18 -10.05 16.99 28.50
N LEU A 19 -10.33 15.69 28.37
CA LEU A 19 -9.67 14.80 27.40
C LEU A 19 -10.58 14.51 26.20
N SER A 20 -11.58 15.34 25.91
CA SER A 20 -12.44 15.14 24.73
C SER A 20 -11.66 15.18 23.41
N TRP A 21 -10.48 15.82 23.39
CA TRP A 21 -9.54 15.79 22.26
C TRP A 21 -8.85 14.44 22.09
N LEU A 22 -8.77 13.63 23.16
CA LEU A 22 -8.12 12.32 23.21
C LEU A 22 -9.16 11.25 22.84
N ASP A 23 -9.59 11.29 21.59
CA ASP A 23 -10.54 10.33 21.00
C ASP A 23 -9.83 8.99 20.71
N LEU A 24 -9.75 8.13 21.74
CA LEU A 24 -9.06 6.83 21.68
C LEU A 24 -9.92 5.70 21.08
N ASP A 25 -11.21 5.95 20.86
CA ASP A 25 -12.20 4.89 20.70
C ASP A 25 -12.17 4.21 19.33
N ASN A 26 -11.45 4.79 18.37
CA ASN A 26 -11.62 4.39 16.97
C ASN A 26 -10.72 3.20 16.60
N THR A 27 -9.55 3.06 17.22
CA THR A 27 -8.51 2.11 16.78
C THR A 27 -7.68 1.49 17.90
N TRP A 28 -7.83 1.97 19.15
CA TRP A 28 -7.05 1.45 20.27
C TRP A 28 -7.46 0.01 20.61
N GLY A 29 -6.47 -0.83 20.92
CA GLY A 29 -6.72 -2.24 21.25
C GLY A 29 -6.94 -3.17 20.05
N VAL A 30 -6.91 -2.67 18.81
CA VAL A 30 -6.85 -3.54 17.62
C VAL A 30 -5.56 -4.37 17.66
N ARG A 31 -5.70 -5.68 17.49
CA ARG A 31 -4.60 -6.65 17.51
C ARG A 31 -4.78 -7.66 16.39
N ALA A 32 -3.98 -7.51 15.34
CA ALA A 32 -3.89 -8.51 14.29
C ALA A 32 -3.19 -9.77 14.83
N LYS A 33 -3.61 -10.94 14.34
CA LYS A 33 -2.98 -12.23 14.65
C LYS A 33 -2.63 -12.90 13.33
N PRO A 34 -1.41 -13.44 13.18
CA PRO A 34 -1.04 -14.14 11.96
C PRO A 34 -1.93 -15.39 11.79
N GLY A 35 -2.38 -15.60 10.56
CA GLY A 35 -3.06 -16.81 10.13
C GLY A 35 -2.09 -17.88 9.66
N ARG A 36 -2.61 -18.91 8.98
CA ARG A 36 -1.80 -20.00 8.41
C ARG A 36 -0.80 -19.51 7.35
N ARG A 37 -1.11 -18.41 6.67
CA ARG A 37 -0.28 -17.79 5.61
C ARG A 37 0.63 -16.68 6.13
N GLY A 38 0.73 -16.51 7.45
CA GLY A 38 1.42 -15.38 8.06
C GLY A 38 0.46 -14.23 8.34
N LEU A 39 0.98 -13.00 8.33
CA LEU A 39 0.22 -11.79 8.57
C LEU A 39 -0.08 -11.10 7.23
N THR A 40 -1.21 -11.43 6.60
CA THR A 40 -1.63 -10.86 5.31
C THR A 40 -2.50 -9.61 5.51
N LEU A 41 -2.80 -8.91 4.40
CA LEU A 41 -3.80 -7.84 4.36
C LEU A 41 -5.11 -8.24 5.03
N ASP A 42 -5.64 -9.44 4.73
CA ASP A 42 -6.88 -9.94 5.32
C ASP A 42 -6.81 -10.07 6.86
N GLU A 43 -5.63 -10.38 7.42
CA GLU A 43 -5.45 -10.49 8.88
C GLU A 43 -5.24 -9.15 9.59
N ILE A 44 -4.83 -8.10 8.88
CA ILE A 44 -4.64 -6.75 9.46
C ILE A 44 -5.85 -5.83 9.25
N GLU A 45 -6.72 -6.16 8.29
CA GLU A 45 -8.00 -5.50 8.06
C GLU A 45 -9.01 -5.84 9.16
N ILE A 46 -8.84 -5.19 10.32
CA ILE A 46 -9.68 -5.39 11.50
C ILE A 46 -10.38 -4.07 11.87
N GLY A 47 -11.67 -4.13 12.18
CA GLY A 47 -12.44 -2.97 12.63
C GLY A 47 -12.51 -1.88 11.54
N PRO A 48 -12.15 -0.62 11.83
CA PRO A 48 -12.30 0.50 10.88
C PRO A 48 -11.35 0.40 9.67
N TYR A 49 -10.35 -0.49 9.71
CA TYR A 49 -9.45 -0.76 8.59
C TYR A 49 -10.08 -1.68 7.54
N ALA A 50 -11.03 -2.54 7.96
CA ALA A 50 -11.71 -3.52 7.09
C ALA A 50 -12.96 -2.93 6.40
N SER A 51 -13.59 -1.94 7.02
CA SER A 51 -14.86 -1.40 6.56
C SER A 51 -14.68 -0.56 5.29
N THR A 52 -14.98 -1.15 4.15
CA THR A 52 -15.00 -0.46 2.85
C THR A 52 -16.43 -0.01 2.55
N SER A 53 -16.68 1.29 2.48
CA SER A 53 -17.97 1.81 2.01
C SER A 53 -18.08 1.67 0.49
N ASP A 54 -19.30 1.55 -0.03
CA ASP A 54 -19.53 1.51 -1.48
C ASP A 54 -19.33 2.89 -2.12
N GLU A 55 -19.50 3.96 -1.37
CA GLU A 55 -19.20 5.32 -1.79
C GLU A 55 -18.33 6.03 -0.75
N THR A 56 -17.44 6.91 -1.21
CA THR A 56 -16.59 7.71 -0.34
C THR A 56 -16.63 9.20 -0.66
N SER A 57 -16.72 10.02 0.40
CA SER A 57 -16.53 11.47 0.35
C SER A 57 -15.08 11.88 0.67
N ASN A 58 -14.18 10.92 0.91
CA ASN A 58 -12.79 11.18 1.18
C ASN A 58 -12.08 11.72 -0.05
N GLN A 59 -11.69 12.98 0.00
CA GLN A 59 -10.96 13.62 -1.09
C GLN A 59 -9.49 13.85 -0.75
N GLY A 60 -8.98 13.26 0.35
CA GLY A 60 -7.58 13.34 0.76
C GLY A 60 -6.78 12.06 0.46
N LEU A 61 -5.57 11.99 0.99
CA LEU A 61 -4.72 10.79 0.96
C LEU A 61 -4.90 9.89 2.19
N ARG A 62 -5.88 10.18 3.06
CA ARG A 62 -6.07 9.35 4.26
C ARG A 62 -6.47 7.93 3.82
N PRO A 63 -5.82 6.88 4.33
CA PRO A 63 -6.30 5.53 4.15
C PRO A 63 -7.51 5.25 5.05
N ARG A 64 -8.13 4.07 4.89
CA ARG A 64 -9.19 3.60 5.80
C ARG A 64 -8.69 3.56 7.25
N GLY A 65 -9.57 3.89 8.19
CA GLY A 65 -9.28 3.90 9.63
C GLY A 65 -8.32 5.01 10.11
N ALA A 66 -7.78 5.86 9.22
CA ALA A 66 -7.01 7.03 9.63
C ALA A 66 -7.92 8.21 10.00
N ALA A 67 -7.50 8.97 11.01
CA ALA A 67 -8.23 10.15 11.48
C ALA A 67 -8.40 11.21 10.38
N VAL A 68 -9.56 11.83 10.33
CA VAL A 68 -9.87 12.90 9.36
C VAL A 68 -9.15 14.18 9.77
N ARG A 69 -8.39 14.76 8.85
CA ARG A 69 -7.77 16.08 9.03
C ARG A 69 -8.46 17.08 8.11
N THR A 70 -9.29 17.95 8.68
CA THR A 70 -10.10 18.94 7.95
C THR A 70 -9.25 19.97 7.20
N THR A 71 -8.03 20.25 7.66
CA THR A 71 -7.10 21.17 7.02
C THR A 71 -6.23 20.51 5.94
N ALA A 72 -6.40 19.21 5.68
CA ALA A 72 -5.57 18.51 4.69
C ALA A 72 -5.95 18.95 3.27
N PRO A 73 -4.97 19.10 2.36
CA PRO A 73 -5.25 19.34 0.95
C PRO A 73 -6.13 18.22 0.36
N LYS A 74 -7.06 18.61 -0.50
CA LYS A 74 -7.86 17.67 -1.29
C LYS A 74 -7.11 17.35 -2.57
N VAL A 75 -6.99 16.07 -2.88
CA VAL A 75 -6.38 15.55 -4.10
C VAL A 75 -7.38 15.58 -5.25
N GLY A 76 -8.68 15.38 -4.96
CA GLY A 76 -9.73 15.37 -5.99
C GLY A 76 -9.81 14.03 -6.73
N HIS A 77 -9.97 12.93 -6.00
CA HIS A 77 -10.10 11.58 -6.58
C HIS A 77 -11.37 11.51 -7.45
N PRO A 78 -11.27 11.15 -8.74
CA PRO A 78 -12.42 11.05 -9.63
C PRO A 78 -13.27 9.82 -9.32
N TYR A 79 -12.65 8.72 -8.88
CA TYR A 79 -13.34 7.47 -8.54
C TYR A 79 -13.75 7.50 -7.07
N THR A 80 -15.05 7.59 -6.83
CA THR A 80 -15.63 7.68 -5.48
C THR A 80 -16.51 6.48 -5.17
N ASN A 81 -16.94 5.74 -6.18
CA ASN A 81 -17.72 4.52 -6.00
C ASN A 81 -16.80 3.29 -6.09
N LYS A 82 -16.95 2.39 -5.12
CA LYS A 82 -16.21 1.13 -5.02
C LYS A 82 -16.34 0.30 -6.30
N ALA A 83 -17.51 0.27 -6.93
CA ALA A 83 -17.76 -0.49 -8.14
C ALA A 83 -16.88 -0.05 -9.35
N GLU A 84 -16.28 1.14 -9.31
CA GLU A 84 -15.45 1.66 -10.40
C GLU A 84 -14.03 1.07 -10.41
N VAL A 85 -13.50 0.69 -9.23
CA VAL A 85 -12.08 0.35 -9.06
C VAL A 85 -11.84 -0.96 -8.32
N TRP A 86 -12.84 -1.47 -7.60
CA TRP A 86 -12.64 -2.54 -6.64
C TRP A 86 -12.63 -3.94 -7.25
N ALA A 87 -11.76 -4.80 -6.71
CA ALA A 87 -11.78 -6.24 -6.95
C ALA A 87 -11.71 -7.01 -5.62
N ALA A 88 -12.62 -7.97 -5.42
CA ALA A 88 -12.70 -8.75 -4.16
C ALA A 88 -11.46 -9.61 -3.90
N ASN A 89 -10.67 -9.89 -4.93
CA ASN A 89 -9.43 -10.66 -4.86
C ASN A 89 -8.17 -9.79 -4.87
N ALA A 90 -8.29 -8.46 -4.82
CA ALA A 90 -7.12 -7.56 -4.87
C ALA A 90 -6.11 -7.86 -3.76
N SER A 91 -6.57 -8.05 -2.52
CA SER A 91 -5.72 -8.41 -1.38
C SER A 91 -5.00 -9.74 -1.61
N LEU A 92 -5.71 -10.76 -2.10
CA LEU A 92 -5.12 -12.05 -2.42
C LEU A 92 -4.05 -11.97 -3.52
N LEU A 93 -4.35 -11.22 -4.59
CA LEU A 93 -3.42 -11.03 -5.70
C LEU A 93 -2.18 -10.26 -5.27
N TYR A 94 -2.33 -9.26 -4.41
CA TYR A 94 -1.21 -8.55 -3.80
C TYR A 94 -0.31 -9.50 -3.01
N GLU A 95 -0.87 -10.33 -2.13
CA GLU A 95 -0.10 -11.28 -1.33
C GLU A 95 0.63 -12.31 -2.21
N GLU A 96 -0.03 -12.81 -3.25
CA GLU A 96 0.60 -13.71 -4.22
C GLU A 96 1.75 -13.02 -4.97
N ALA A 97 1.55 -11.78 -5.42
CA ALA A 97 2.55 -11.02 -6.15
C ALA A 97 3.78 -10.71 -5.29
N VAL A 98 3.59 -10.39 -4.00
CA VAL A 98 4.70 -10.17 -3.05
C VAL A 98 5.46 -11.47 -2.78
N GLN A 99 4.77 -12.59 -2.61
CA GLN A 99 5.41 -13.88 -2.33
C GLN A 99 6.22 -14.43 -3.51
N ARG A 100 5.84 -14.10 -4.75
CA ARG A 100 6.49 -14.59 -5.97
C ARG A 100 7.50 -13.61 -6.56
N GLN A 101 7.88 -12.56 -5.83
CA GLN A 101 8.89 -11.62 -6.28
C GLN A 101 10.21 -12.32 -6.59
N TRP A 102 10.86 -11.85 -7.65
CA TRP A 102 12.17 -12.32 -8.09
C TRP A 102 13.01 -11.12 -8.52
N SER A 103 14.33 -11.28 -8.54
CA SER A 103 15.28 -10.22 -8.87
C SER A 103 16.02 -10.56 -10.14
N SER A 104 15.87 -9.70 -11.15
CA SER A 104 16.65 -9.74 -12.38
C SER A 104 18.15 -9.59 -12.14
N ALA A 105 18.60 -9.11 -10.98
CA ALA A 105 20.02 -8.95 -10.69
C ALA A 105 20.66 -10.22 -10.10
N THR A 106 19.88 -11.05 -9.40
CA THR A 106 20.42 -12.17 -8.58
C THR A 106 19.87 -13.53 -8.97
N ASP A 107 18.64 -13.59 -9.49
CA ASP A 107 17.92 -14.85 -9.65
C ASP A 107 18.07 -15.42 -11.07
N ILE A 108 18.60 -14.61 -12.00
CA ILE A 108 18.97 -15.03 -13.36
C ILE A 108 20.48 -15.21 -13.42
N PRO A 109 20.99 -16.41 -13.79
CA PRO A 109 22.42 -16.70 -13.87
C PRO A 109 23.02 -16.15 -15.18
N TRP A 110 23.11 -14.83 -15.30
CA TRP A 110 23.56 -14.12 -16.51
C TRP A 110 24.94 -14.57 -17.01
N GLU A 111 25.83 -14.95 -16.09
CA GLU A 111 27.18 -15.44 -16.38
C GLU A 111 27.19 -16.76 -17.17
N THR A 112 26.08 -17.49 -17.18
CA THR A 112 25.94 -18.74 -17.92
C THR A 112 25.55 -18.54 -19.38
N LEU A 113 25.20 -17.31 -19.77
CA LEU A 113 24.81 -16.99 -21.15
C LEU A 113 25.97 -17.23 -22.11
N LYS A 114 25.64 -17.81 -23.27
CA LYS A 114 26.55 -18.05 -24.37
C LYS A 114 26.12 -17.20 -25.56
N PRO A 115 27.07 -16.69 -26.36
CA PRO A 115 26.74 -15.97 -27.59
C PRO A 115 25.88 -16.84 -28.51
N LEU A 116 24.83 -16.26 -29.09
CA LEU A 116 24.11 -16.87 -30.19
C LEU A 116 24.80 -16.55 -31.53
N PRO A 117 24.50 -17.30 -32.60
CA PRO A 117 24.83 -16.88 -33.97
C PRO A 117 24.33 -15.47 -34.28
N ASP A 118 25.10 -14.71 -35.07
CA ASP A 118 24.87 -13.28 -35.34
C ASP A 118 23.45 -12.92 -35.81
N ASP A 119 22.83 -13.78 -36.63
CA ASP A 119 21.47 -13.59 -37.15
C ASP A 119 20.42 -13.76 -36.04
N LEU A 120 20.57 -14.80 -35.21
CA LEU A 120 19.71 -15.04 -34.06
C LEU A 120 19.90 -13.98 -32.97
N GLU A 121 21.13 -13.54 -32.73
CA GLU A 121 21.42 -12.50 -31.73
C GLU A 121 20.75 -11.18 -32.14
N ARG A 122 20.85 -10.78 -33.42
CA ARG A 122 20.15 -9.59 -33.93
C ARG A 122 18.63 -9.70 -33.79
N ALA A 123 18.06 -10.86 -34.11
CA ALA A 123 16.63 -11.10 -33.96
C ALA A 123 16.19 -11.01 -32.49
N MET A 124 17.00 -11.56 -31.58
CA MET A 124 16.75 -11.50 -30.14
C MET A 124 16.82 -10.06 -29.61
N CYS A 125 17.83 -9.27 -30.03
CA CYS A 125 17.92 -7.85 -29.68
C CYS A 125 16.70 -7.07 -30.16
N GLN A 126 16.22 -7.34 -31.37
CA GLN A 126 15.01 -6.69 -31.90
C GLN A 126 13.76 -7.06 -31.09
N LEU A 127 13.61 -8.35 -30.74
CA LEU A 127 12.53 -8.81 -29.89
C LEU A 127 12.59 -8.17 -28.49
N CYS A 128 13.76 -8.14 -27.85
CA CYS A 128 13.94 -7.54 -26.53
C CYS A 128 13.72 -6.03 -26.56
N THR A 129 14.09 -5.35 -27.66
CA THR A 129 13.76 -3.93 -27.86
C THR A 129 12.25 -3.72 -27.89
N PHE A 130 11.52 -4.51 -28.68
CA PHE A 130 10.07 -4.45 -28.73
C PHE A 130 9.42 -4.75 -27.37
N LEU A 131 9.87 -5.82 -26.68
CA LEU A 131 9.33 -6.16 -25.36
C LEU A 131 9.61 -5.05 -24.35
N THR A 132 10.80 -4.43 -24.37
CA THR A 132 11.12 -3.27 -23.53
C THR A 132 10.13 -2.12 -23.74
N GLU A 133 9.74 -1.85 -24.99
CA GLU A 133 8.73 -0.83 -25.31
C GLU A 133 7.34 -1.20 -24.77
N VAL A 134 6.95 -2.48 -24.88
CA VAL A 134 5.70 -3.00 -24.32
C VAL A 134 5.67 -2.85 -22.81
N GLU A 135 6.73 -3.28 -22.11
CA GLU A 135 6.78 -3.22 -20.64
C GLU A 135 6.78 -1.78 -20.12
N PHE A 136 7.38 -0.85 -20.87
CA PHE A 136 7.33 0.57 -20.52
C PHE A 136 5.89 1.08 -20.46
N ILE A 137 5.07 0.77 -21.48
CA ILE A 137 3.66 1.19 -21.53
C ILE A 137 2.83 0.43 -20.49
N ALA A 138 3.12 -0.86 -20.32
CA ALA A 138 2.45 -1.73 -19.35
C ALA A 138 2.65 -1.23 -17.91
N GLY A 139 3.81 -0.68 -17.57
CA GLY A 139 4.07 -0.07 -16.27
C GLY A 139 3.53 1.36 -16.13
N ASP A 140 3.63 2.18 -17.18
CA ASP A 140 3.24 3.60 -17.13
C ASP A 140 1.72 3.79 -17.03
N THR A 141 0.94 2.96 -17.74
CA THR A 141 -0.53 3.01 -17.72
C THR A 141 -1.12 2.84 -16.30
N PRO A 142 -0.81 1.77 -15.53
CA PRO A 142 -1.25 1.65 -14.15
C PRO A 142 -0.58 2.71 -13.25
N GLY A 143 0.64 3.16 -13.57
CA GLY A 143 1.30 4.28 -12.88
C GLY A 143 0.51 5.58 -12.93
N MET A 144 -0.09 5.90 -14.08
CA MET A 144 -0.97 7.07 -14.24
C MET A 144 -2.32 6.89 -13.56
N TRP A 145 -2.85 5.66 -13.48
CA TRP A 145 -4.15 5.40 -12.86
C TRP A 145 -4.09 5.32 -11.33
N LEU A 146 -2.99 4.85 -10.76
CA LEU A 146 -2.76 4.72 -9.32
C LEU A 146 -3.11 5.97 -8.48
N PRO A 147 -2.71 7.20 -8.84
CA PRO A 147 -3.07 8.40 -8.06
C PRO A 147 -4.57 8.70 -8.07
N GLU A 148 -5.29 8.30 -9.12
CA GLU A 148 -6.73 8.53 -9.27
C GLU A 148 -7.57 7.60 -8.38
N VAL A 149 -7.02 6.46 -7.98
CA VAL A 149 -7.67 5.51 -7.07
C VAL A 149 -7.66 6.08 -5.65
N ASN A 150 -8.84 6.16 -5.05
CA ASN A 150 -9.01 6.63 -3.68
C ASN A 150 -8.19 5.80 -2.69
N SER A 151 -7.58 6.45 -1.70
CA SER A 151 -6.74 5.78 -0.70
C SER A 151 -7.55 4.90 0.27
N GLU A 152 -8.88 4.99 0.26
CA GLU A 152 -9.75 4.04 0.96
C GLU A 152 -9.89 2.68 0.26
N TYR A 153 -9.51 2.57 -1.02
CA TYR A 153 -9.42 1.31 -1.76
C TYR A 153 -7.95 0.87 -1.91
N HIS A 154 -7.19 0.96 -0.81
CA HIS A 154 -5.74 0.76 -0.77
C HIS A 154 -5.24 -0.60 -1.27
N GLU A 155 -5.99 -1.68 -1.10
CA GLU A 155 -5.69 -3.03 -1.62
C GLU A 155 -5.56 -3.03 -3.14
N VAL A 156 -6.40 -2.27 -3.84
CA VAL A 156 -6.31 -2.10 -5.30
C VAL A 156 -5.03 -1.36 -5.64
N LYS A 157 -4.71 -0.31 -4.89
CA LYS A 157 -3.46 0.46 -5.08
C LYS A 157 -2.22 -0.40 -4.83
N LEU A 158 -2.24 -1.20 -3.77
CA LEU A 158 -1.16 -2.11 -3.44
C LEU A 158 -0.95 -3.15 -4.54
N PHE A 159 -2.03 -3.73 -5.07
CA PHE A 159 -1.91 -4.65 -6.19
C PHE A 159 -1.39 -3.96 -7.46
N LEU A 160 -1.91 -2.79 -7.85
CA LEU A 160 -1.39 -2.03 -9.00
C LEU A 160 0.09 -1.68 -8.84
N LEU A 161 0.53 -1.33 -7.63
CA LEU A 161 1.95 -1.11 -7.33
C LEU A 161 2.81 -2.34 -7.59
N THR A 162 2.32 -3.55 -7.27
CA THR A 162 3.06 -4.78 -7.61
C THR A 162 3.22 -4.92 -9.12
N GLN A 163 2.17 -4.66 -9.90
CA GLN A 163 2.26 -4.74 -11.36
C GLN A 163 3.26 -3.73 -11.92
N ILE A 164 3.22 -2.48 -11.46
CA ILE A 164 4.20 -1.44 -11.86
C ILE A 164 5.64 -1.91 -11.58
N MET A 165 5.87 -2.54 -10.42
CA MET A 165 7.19 -3.06 -10.05
C MET A 165 7.59 -4.31 -10.84
N ASP A 166 6.64 -5.15 -11.23
CA ASP A 166 6.88 -6.31 -12.10
C ASP A 166 7.34 -5.84 -13.50
N GLU A 167 6.67 -4.86 -14.10
CA GLU A 167 7.05 -4.36 -15.42
C GLU A 167 8.41 -3.64 -15.41
N ALA A 168 8.75 -2.95 -14.31
CA ALA A 168 10.09 -2.40 -14.12
C ALA A 168 11.17 -3.49 -14.12
N ARG A 169 10.89 -4.67 -13.55
CA ARG A 169 11.81 -5.82 -13.55
C ARG A 169 11.87 -6.51 -14.91
N HIS A 170 10.74 -6.64 -15.60
CA HIS A 170 10.72 -7.15 -16.98
C HIS A 170 11.56 -6.26 -17.91
N LEU A 171 11.40 -4.93 -17.81
CA LEU A 171 12.18 -3.96 -18.55
C LEU A 171 13.69 -4.12 -18.32
N ASP A 172 14.11 -4.34 -17.07
CA ASP A 172 15.52 -4.58 -16.74
C ASP A 172 16.05 -5.89 -17.35
N VAL A 173 15.26 -6.97 -17.33
CA VAL A 173 15.64 -8.26 -17.96
C VAL A 173 15.84 -8.12 -19.47
N PHE A 174 14.91 -7.47 -20.17
CA PHE A 174 15.02 -7.31 -21.63
C PHE A 174 16.15 -6.36 -22.04
N ARG A 175 16.59 -5.45 -21.16
CA ARG A 175 17.76 -4.61 -21.42
C ARG A 175 19.09 -5.29 -21.12
N LYS A 176 19.09 -6.27 -20.21
CA LYS A 176 20.27 -7.07 -19.86
C LYS A 176 20.53 -8.21 -20.85
N ARG A 177 19.46 -8.75 -21.46
CA ARG A 177 19.55 -9.76 -22.49
C ARG A 177 19.98 -9.16 -23.83
#